data_AF-A0A4S3JBR0-F1
#
_entry.id   AF-A0A4S3JBR0-F1
#
_cell.length_a   1.000
_cell.length_b   1.000
_cell.length_c   1.000
_cell.angle_alpha   90.00
_cell.angle_beta   90.00
_cell.angle_gamma   90.00
#
_symmetry.space_group_name_H-M   'P 1'
#
loop_
_entity.id
_entity.type
_entity.pdbx_description
1 polymer ?
#
loop_
_entity_poly.entity_id
_entity_poly.type
_entity_poly.pdbx_seq_one_letter_code
_entity_poly.pdbx_strand_id
1 'polypeptide(L)'
;MAEFPKSLIELVLAAQEEPEKHPYGNPTSWPAAKIHGFVNYVLEHLEQFAPKDQTKQQALKEVQTAMNVLWPPTGEKYELPKPKQIIARKLERPKGGPKELIVDPNNTYKDTSYWNLWSHLGVFLGLLGPAPPNSEVANFYAPMTAMWGWWCISLLEADKTSLSKFAMTQCTWYRNPGKQDEFLLGHSLGGHEPKAADRWEEKVQRARYNLIKDPFSLEENEWSFECSPLTKANGASDTKFGNCAETYPFTTFFWKWELSPTQKEQLYGLALRRDYFPPRPKDVAKITRNKFNIRMANQHMVPPCENCAELIRLGQGDKLKFDPVVIPQTE
;
A
#
# COMPACT_ATOMS: atom_id res chain seq x y z
N MET A 1 -12.85 -15.73 -22.79
CA MET A 1 -11.76 -14.95 -22.16
C MET A 1 -12.31 -14.35 -20.89
N ALA A 2 -11.55 -14.31 -19.79
CA ALA A 2 -12.02 -13.59 -18.60
C ALA A 2 -12.07 -12.10 -18.94
N GLU A 3 -13.22 -11.45 -18.77
CA GLU A 3 -13.32 -10.00 -18.94
C GLU A 3 -12.63 -9.32 -17.74
N PHE A 4 -12.02 -8.17 -18.00
CA PHE A 4 -11.38 -7.32 -17.00
C PHE A 4 -11.88 -5.87 -17.18
N PRO A 5 -11.91 -5.06 -16.10
CA PRO A 5 -12.19 -3.63 -16.20
C PRO A 5 -11.22 -2.95 -17.15
N LYS A 6 -11.71 -2.00 -17.94
CA LYS A 6 -10.92 -1.28 -18.94
C LYS A 6 -10.28 0.00 -18.42
N SER A 7 -10.63 0.41 -17.22
CA SER A 7 -10.07 1.59 -16.56
C SER A 7 -10.06 1.41 -15.05
N LEU A 8 -9.30 2.27 -14.37
CA LEU A 8 -9.31 2.36 -12.90
C LEU A 8 -10.71 2.70 -12.37
N ILE A 9 -11.46 3.52 -13.10
CA ILE A 9 -12.82 3.95 -12.72
C ILE A 9 -13.77 2.74 -12.75
N GLU A 10 -13.76 1.97 -13.84
CA GLU A 10 -14.57 0.74 -13.95
C GLU A 10 -14.25 -0.25 -12.82
N LEU A 11 -12.96 -0.41 -12.50
CA LEU A 11 -12.52 -1.26 -11.41
C LEU A 11 -13.10 -0.81 -10.05
N VAL A 12 -13.09 0.49 -9.77
CA VAL A 12 -13.60 1.05 -8.51
C VAL A 12 -15.12 1.04 -8.44
N LEU A 13 -15.82 1.32 -9.55
CA LEU A 13 -17.28 1.24 -9.61
C LEU A 13 -17.78 -0.17 -9.34
N ALA A 14 -17.13 -1.18 -9.93
CA ALA A 14 -17.51 -2.57 -9.71
C ALA A 14 -17.24 -3.09 -8.29
N ALA A 15 -16.38 -2.42 -7.51
CA ALA A 15 -16.20 -2.72 -6.10
C ALA A 15 -17.35 -2.18 -5.22
N GLN A 16 -18.10 -1.19 -5.73
CA GLN A 16 -19.21 -0.54 -5.04
C GLN A 16 -20.58 -1.11 -5.45
N GLU A 17 -20.69 -1.57 -6.70
CA GLU A 17 -21.92 -2.11 -7.26
C GLU A 17 -22.13 -3.60 -6.99
N GLU A 18 -23.31 -4.09 -7.37
CA GLU A 18 -23.64 -5.51 -7.25
C GLU A 18 -22.80 -6.35 -8.23
N PRO A 19 -22.17 -7.47 -7.79
CA PRO A 19 -21.27 -8.28 -8.62
C PRO A 19 -21.90 -8.72 -9.95
N GLU A 20 -23.20 -8.98 -9.95
CA GLU A 20 -23.99 -9.48 -11.08
C GLU A 20 -24.05 -8.47 -12.25
N LYS A 21 -23.79 -7.19 -11.98
CA LYS A 21 -23.87 -6.11 -12.98
C LYS A 21 -22.61 -5.97 -13.83
N HIS A 22 -21.51 -6.59 -13.41
CA HIS A 22 -20.23 -6.46 -14.07
C HIS A 22 -19.78 -7.81 -14.62
N PRO A 23 -19.37 -7.89 -15.90
CA PRO A 23 -18.97 -9.15 -16.52
C PRO A 23 -17.71 -9.76 -15.91
N TYR A 24 -16.98 -8.98 -15.12
CA TYR A 24 -15.80 -9.37 -14.36
C TYR A 24 -16.07 -9.58 -12.85
N GLY A 25 -17.33 -9.51 -12.40
CA GLY A 25 -17.71 -9.70 -11.00
C GLY A 25 -17.11 -8.64 -10.06
N ASN A 26 -17.28 -8.85 -8.75
CA ASN A 26 -16.85 -7.87 -7.74
C ASN A 26 -15.33 -7.96 -7.43
N PRO A 27 -14.55 -6.91 -7.71
CA PRO A 27 -13.10 -6.85 -7.46
C PRO A 27 -12.68 -7.12 -6.02
N THR A 28 -13.48 -6.76 -5.01
CA THR A 28 -13.13 -7.02 -3.59
C THR A 28 -13.05 -8.53 -3.27
N SER A 29 -13.68 -9.36 -4.11
CA SER A 29 -13.74 -10.81 -3.95
C SER A 29 -12.77 -11.57 -4.85
N TRP A 30 -11.96 -10.87 -5.64
CA TRP A 30 -11.09 -11.52 -6.61
C TRP A 30 -10.02 -12.38 -5.92
N PRO A 31 -9.86 -13.66 -6.32
CA PRO A 31 -8.77 -14.49 -5.84
C PRO A 31 -7.43 -14.01 -6.40
N ALA A 32 -6.32 -14.42 -5.77
CA ALA A 32 -4.96 -14.06 -6.20
C ALA A 32 -4.73 -14.28 -7.71
N ALA A 33 -5.17 -15.41 -8.26
CA ALA A 33 -5.03 -15.70 -9.69
C ALA A 33 -5.73 -14.68 -10.61
N LYS A 34 -6.90 -14.16 -10.19
CA LYS A 34 -7.63 -13.15 -10.97
C LYS A 34 -6.98 -11.78 -10.88
N ILE A 35 -6.44 -11.43 -9.71
CA ILE A 35 -5.67 -10.19 -9.54
C ILE A 35 -4.40 -10.24 -10.40
N HIS A 36 -3.70 -11.39 -10.44
CA HIS A 36 -2.54 -11.60 -11.32
C HIS A 36 -2.92 -11.45 -12.80
N GLY A 37 -4.03 -12.07 -13.20
CA GLY A 37 -4.57 -11.97 -14.56
C GLY A 37 -4.88 -10.52 -14.94
N PHE A 38 -5.45 -9.73 -14.02
CA PHE A 38 -5.71 -8.31 -14.25
C PHE A 38 -4.41 -7.51 -14.46
N VAL A 39 -3.39 -7.74 -13.63
CA VAL A 39 -2.08 -7.08 -13.76
C VAL A 39 -1.47 -7.37 -15.14
N ASN A 40 -1.53 -8.62 -15.61
CA ASN A 40 -1.03 -8.97 -16.95
C ASN A 40 -1.89 -8.38 -18.07
N TYR A 41 -3.22 -8.37 -17.90
CA TYR A 41 -4.15 -7.76 -18.85
C TYR A 41 -3.84 -6.26 -19.09
N VAL A 42 -3.56 -5.49 -18.03
CA VAL A 42 -3.16 -4.08 -18.15
C VAL A 42 -1.90 -3.93 -19.03
N LEU A 43 -0.94 -4.85 -18.89
CA LEU A 43 0.32 -4.81 -19.63
C LEU A 43 0.14 -5.15 -21.12
N GLU A 44 -0.80 -6.03 -21.43
CA GLU A 44 -1.22 -6.32 -22.82
C GLU A 44 -2.00 -5.14 -23.44
N HIS A 45 -2.57 -4.27 -22.61
CA HIS A 45 -3.44 -3.16 -23.03
C HIS A 45 -2.93 -1.80 -22.51
N LEU A 46 -1.61 -1.59 -22.45
CA LEU A 46 -1.01 -0.39 -21.85
C LEU A 46 -1.53 0.92 -22.44
N GLU A 47 -1.78 0.97 -23.75
CA GLU A 47 -2.30 2.16 -24.42
C GLU A 47 -3.68 2.59 -23.89
N GLN A 48 -4.45 1.65 -23.34
CA GLN A 48 -5.76 1.90 -22.74
C GLN A 48 -5.64 2.56 -21.35
N PHE A 49 -4.66 2.16 -20.54
CA PHE A 49 -4.48 2.62 -19.15
C PHE A 49 -3.50 3.80 -19.02
N ALA A 50 -2.56 3.92 -19.94
CA ALA A 50 -1.56 4.99 -20.00
C ALA A 50 -1.42 5.50 -21.44
N PRO A 51 -2.47 6.13 -22.00
CA PRO A 51 -2.47 6.58 -23.39
C PRO A 51 -1.37 7.63 -23.60
N LYS A 52 -0.44 7.33 -24.52
CA LYS A 52 0.63 8.24 -24.98
C LYS A 52 1.65 8.67 -23.91
N ASP A 53 1.61 8.12 -22.70
CA ASP A 53 2.57 8.39 -21.63
C ASP A 53 3.61 7.26 -21.54
N GLN A 54 4.70 7.39 -22.32
CA GLN A 54 5.74 6.37 -22.40
C GLN A 54 6.43 6.14 -21.05
N THR A 55 6.61 7.19 -20.24
CA THR A 55 7.23 7.09 -18.92
C THR A 55 6.35 6.25 -17.99
N LYS A 56 5.04 6.50 -17.98
CA LYS A 56 4.07 5.73 -17.19
C LYS A 56 3.95 4.28 -17.66
N GLN A 57 3.96 4.04 -18.98
CA GLN A 57 3.98 2.69 -19.55
C GLN A 57 5.22 1.91 -19.13
N GLN A 58 6.39 2.56 -19.14
CA GLN A 58 7.64 1.96 -18.70
C GLN A 58 7.60 1.64 -17.19
N ALA A 59 7.11 2.57 -16.37
CA ALA A 59 6.92 2.34 -14.94
C ALA A 59 5.98 1.16 -14.64
N LEU A 60 4.87 1.02 -15.39
CA LEU A 60 3.96 -0.13 -15.26
C LEU A 60 4.67 -1.46 -15.56
N LYS A 61 5.56 -1.51 -16.58
CA LYS A 61 6.38 -2.69 -16.89
C LYS A 61 7.37 -3.04 -15.80
N GLU A 62 8.05 -2.03 -15.26
CA GLU A 62 9.03 -2.20 -14.18
C GLU A 62 8.37 -2.73 -12.90
N VAL A 63 7.27 -2.10 -12.49
CA VAL A 63 6.52 -2.50 -11.31
C VAL A 63 5.91 -3.90 -11.49
N GLN A 64 5.39 -4.23 -12.68
CA GLN A 64 4.89 -5.59 -12.94
C GLN A 64 6.01 -6.64 -12.92
N THR A 65 7.18 -6.32 -13.45
CA THR A 65 8.35 -7.22 -13.41
C THR A 65 8.75 -7.50 -11.96
N ALA A 66 8.80 -6.45 -11.13
CA ALA A 66 9.02 -6.54 -9.70
C ALA A 66 7.95 -7.40 -8.99
N MET A 67 6.67 -7.21 -9.32
CA MET A 67 5.57 -7.98 -8.76
C MET A 67 5.64 -9.46 -9.11
N ASN A 68 5.95 -9.81 -10.37
CA ASN A 68 6.05 -11.21 -10.81
C ASN A 68 7.14 -11.99 -10.07
N VAL A 69 8.23 -11.32 -9.68
CA VAL A 69 9.28 -11.92 -8.85
C VAL A 69 8.75 -12.26 -7.45
N LEU A 70 7.86 -11.43 -6.93
CA LEU A 70 7.31 -11.55 -5.57
C LEU A 70 6.02 -12.36 -5.53
N TRP A 71 5.41 -12.67 -6.67
CA TRP A 71 4.12 -13.35 -6.76
C TRP A 71 4.27 -14.83 -6.36
N PRO A 72 3.51 -15.33 -5.37
CA PRO A 72 3.51 -16.76 -5.06
C PRO A 72 2.96 -17.58 -6.25
N PRO A 73 3.55 -18.73 -6.65
CA PRO A 73 4.49 -19.56 -5.91
C PRO A 73 5.94 -19.54 -6.45
N THR A 74 6.34 -18.61 -7.30
CA THR A 74 7.59 -18.72 -8.10
C THR A 74 8.83 -18.21 -7.38
N GLY A 75 9.02 -18.58 -6.11
CA GLY A 75 10.21 -18.28 -5.29
C GLY A 75 11.56 -18.83 -5.81
N GLU A 76 11.70 -19.00 -7.12
CA GLU A 76 12.89 -19.36 -7.89
C GLU A 76 14.02 -18.35 -7.74
N LYS A 77 13.74 -17.07 -7.43
CA LYS A 77 14.79 -16.09 -7.10
C LYS A 77 15.31 -16.20 -5.66
N TYR A 78 14.63 -16.96 -4.80
CA TYR A 78 14.98 -17.09 -3.39
C TYR A 78 15.39 -18.53 -3.10
N GLU A 79 16.58 -18.92 -3.57
CA GLU A 79 17.14 -20.23 -3.26
C GLU A 79 17.58 -20.32 -1.79
N LEU A 80 17.03 -21.32 -1.10
CA LEU A 80 17.41 -21.93 0.19
C LEU A 80 17.27 -21.08 1.48
N PRO A 81 16.11 -21.16 2.17
CA PRO A 81 14.85 -21.80 1.76
C PRO A 81 13.97 -20.85 0.93
N LYS A 82 13.17 -21.42 0.03
CA LYS A 82 12.09 -20.74 -0.68
C LYS A 82 11.13 -20.13 0.33
N PRO A 83 11.09 -18.81 0.53
CA PRO A 83 10.31 -18.22 1.60
C PRO A 83 8.83 -18.20 1.21
N LYS A 84 7.94 -18.41 2.20
CA LYS A 84 6.49 -18.17 2.06
C LYS A 84 6.11 -16.68 2.02
N GLN A 85 7.08 -15.80 1.81
CA GLN A 85 6.94 -14.37 2.05
C GLN A 85 7.09 -13.61 0.74
N ILE A 86 6.33 -12.54 0.62
CA ILE A 86 6.19 -11.71 -0.58
C ILE A 86 7.11 -10.50 -0.53
N ILE A 87 8.35 -10.67 -0.03
CA ILE A 87 9.33 -9.61 0.21
C ILE A 87 10.62 -9.87 -0.54
N ALA A 88 11.11 -8.85 -1.25
CA ALA A 88 12.36 -8.81 -1.99
C ALA A 88 13.57 -8.90 -1.08
N ARG A 89 14.49 -9.83 -1.41
CA ARG A 89 15.68 -10.11 -0.61
C ARG A 89 16.87 -10.40 -1.48
N LYS A 90 18.04 -10.16 -0.93
CA LYS A 90 19.32 -10.49 -1.53
C LYS A 90 20.23 -11.08 -0.47
N LEU A 91 21.02 -12.08 -0.86
CA LEU A 91 22.11 -12.57 -0.02
C LEU A 91 23.31 -11.64 -0.22
N GLU A 92 23.71 -10.92 0.82
CA GLU A 92 24.87 -10.04 0.82
C GLU A 92 25.98 -10.63 1.68
N ARG A 93 27.24 -10.33 1.34
CA ARG A 93 28.40 -10.64 2.20
C ARG A 93 29.01 -9.32 2.65
N PRO A 94 28.71 -8.85 3.88
CA PRO A 94 29.42 -7.72 4.47
C PRO A 94 30.93 -7.97 4.47
N LYS A 95 31.74 -6.91 4.34
CA LYS A 95 33.20 -7.03 4.34
C LYS A 95 33.67 -7.75 5.61
N GLY A 96 34.30 -8.93 5.44
CA GLY A 96 34.81 -9.74 6.55
C GLY A 96 33.76 -10.54 7.33
N GLY A 97 32.49 -10.53 6.91
CA GLY A 97 31.39 -11.20 7.61
C GLY A 97 30.84 -12.45 6.91
N PRO A 98 29.99 -13.22 7.60
CA PRO A 98 29.21 -14.29 6.98
C PRO A 98 28.22 -13.72 5.96
N LYS A 99 27.74 -14.56 5.03
CA LYS A 99 26.65 -14.16 4.14
C LYS A 99 25.39 -13.95 4.98
N GLU A 100 24.68 -12.85 4.75
CA GLU A 100 23.45 -12.49 5.43
C GLU A 100 22.37 -12.13 4.42
N LEU A 101 21.13 -12.56 4.71
CA LEU A 101 19.97 -12.16 3.94
C LEU A 101 19.57 -10.74 4.31
N ILE A 102 19.53 -9.84 3.32
CA ILE A 102 19.12 -8.45 3.46
C ILE A 102 17.90 -8.17 2.58
N VAL A 103 17.17 -7.10 2.89
CA VAL A 103 16.09 -6.58 2.04
C VAL A 103 16.73 -6.04 0.76
N ASP A 104 16.21 -6.41 -0.41
CA ASP A 104 16.80 -5.97 -1.69
C ASP A 104 16.50 -4.48 -1.95
N PRO A 105 17.51 -3.59 -1.95
CA PRO A 105 17.27 -2.16 -2.13
C PRO A 105 16.96 -1.77 -3.58
N ASN A 106 17.21 -2.66 -4.55
CA ASN A 106 17.24 -2.32 -5.98
C ASN A 106 15.87 -2.24 -6.64
N ASN A 107 14.81 -2.52 -5.89
CA ASN A 107 13.46 -2.49 -6.42
C ASN A 107 12.85 -1.11 -6.11
N THR A 108 13.11 -0.14 -6.99
CA THR A 108 12.77 1.27 -6.76
C THR A 108 11.69 1.76 -7.70
N TYR A 109 10.87 2.68 -7.21
CA TYR A 109 9.97 3.50 -8.02
C TYR A 109 10.06 4.94 -7.52
N LYS A 110 10.30 5.91 -8.43
CA LYS A 110 10.55 7.34 -8.10
C LYS A 110 11.52 7.50 -6.91
N ASP A 111 12.69 6.85 -7.00
CA ASP A 111 13.76 6.88 -6.00
C ASP A 111 13.37 6.42 -4.58
N THR A 112 12.29 5.65 -4.49
CA THR A 112 11.83 5.01 -3.26
C THR A 112 11.91 3.50 -3.42
N SER A 113 12.62 2.83 -2.53
CA SER A 113 12.73 1.37 -2.55
C SER A 113 11.48 0.71 -1.99
N TYR A 114 10.82 -0.12 -2.80
CA TYR A 114 9.66 -0.91 -2.45
C TYR A 114 10.08 -2.38 -2.31
N TRP A 115 9.70 -3.03 -1.22
CA TRP A 115 10.23 -4.37 -0.94
C TRP A 115 9.19 -5.47 -0.97
N ASN A 116 7.90 -5.17 -0.78
CA ASN A 116 6.89 -6.21 -0.70
C ASN A 116 5.86 -6.10 -1.83
N LEU A 117 5.22 -7.22 -2.16
CA LEU A 117 4.26 -7.31 -3.27
C LEU A 117 3.08 -6.33 -3.12
N TRP A 118 2.58 -6.11 -1.90
CA TRP A 118 1.45 -5.21 -1.68
C TRP A 118 1.79 -3.75 -1.97
N SER A 119 2.99 -3.30 -1.59
CA SER A 119 3.42 -1.95 -1.88
C SER A 119 3.60 -1.74 -3.38
N HIS A 120 4.15 -2.72 -4.11
CA HIS A 120 4.20 -2.66 -5.58
C HIS A 120 2.80 -2.65 -6.21
N LEU A 121 1.87 -3.46 -5.68
CA LEU A 121 0.49 -3.45 -6.14
C LEU A 121 -0.19 -2.09 -5.89
N GLY A 122 0.10 -1.44 -4.76
CA GLY A 122 -0.38 -0.09 -4.47
C GLY A 122 0.16 0.95 -5.45
N VAL A 123 1.47 0.90 -5.76
CA VAL A 123 2.10 1.73 -6.80
C VAL A 123 1.50 1.44 -8.17
N PHE A 124 1.30 0.18 -8.52
CA PHE A 124 0.70 -0.25 -9.77
C PHE A 124 -0.70 0.36 -9.96
N LEU A 125 -1.54 0.32 -8.93
CA LEU A 125 -2.88 0.93 -8.98
C LEU A 125 -2.83 2.46 -9.13
N GLY A 126 -1.92 3.14 -8.44
CA GLY A 126 -1.70 4.58 -8.63
C GLY A 126 -1.18 4.92 -10.04
N LEU A 127 -0.43 3.99 -10.65
CA LEU A 127 0.02 4.08 -12.04
C LEU A 127 -1.08 3.74 -13.07
N LEU A 128 -2.29 3.32 -12.69
CA LEU A 128 -3.36 3.11 -13.69
C LEU A 128 -4.01 4.41 -14.12
N GLY A 129 -3.89 5.49 -13.34
CA GLY A 129 -4.55 6.75 -13.63
C GLY A 129 -4.70 7.62 -12.39
N PRO A 130 -4.86 8.94 -12.56
CA PRO A 130 -5.27 9.78 -11.46
C PRO A 130 -6.70 9.43 -11.03
N ALA A 131 -7.10 9.92 -9.87
CA ALA A 131 -8.48 9.80 -9.41
C ALA A 131 -9.43 10.48 -10.42
N PRO A 132 -10.62 9.90 -10.72
CA PRO A 132 -11.61 10.55 -11.58
C PRO A 132 -11.98 11.97 -11.09
N PRO A 133 -12.49 12.85 -11.97
CA PRO A 133 -12.96 14.17 -11.55
C PRO A 133 -14.04 14.05 -10.46
N ASN A 134 -14.03 14.99 -9.50
CA ASN A 134 -14.95 14.99 -8.35
C ASN A 134 -14.83 13.73 -7.46
N SER A 135 -13.64 13.13 -7.41
CA SER A 135 -13.35 12.07 -6.45
C SER A 135 -13.38 12.61 -5.04
N GLU A 136 -14.13 11.93 -4.19
CA GLU A 136 -14.27 12.17 -2.76
C GLU A 136 -14.03 10.87 -2.01
N VAL A 137 -13.97 10.97 -0.68
CA VAL A 137 -13.69 9.81 0.17
C VAL A 137 -14.67 8.67 -0.10
N ALA A 138 -15.97 8.98 -0.17
CA ALA A 138 -17.02 7.97 -0.29
C ALA A 138 -17.11 7.28 -1.66
N ASN A 139 -16.76 7.99 -2.74
CA ASN A 139 -16.98 7.48 -4.10
C ASN A 139 -15.72 6.91 -4.76
N PHE A 140 -14.52 7.21 -4.23
CA PHE A 140 -13.27 6.76 -4.83
C PHE A 140 -12.23 6.32 -3.81
N TYR A 141 -11.78 7.20 -2.90
CA TYR A 141 -10.60 6.90 -2.08
C TYR A 141 -10.85 5.76 -1.09
N ALA A 142 -11.98 5.75 -0.37
CA ALA A 142 -12.31 4.66 0.54
C ALA A 142 -12.63 3.35 -0.21
N PRO A 143 -13.46 3.34 -1.28
CA PRO A 143 -13.65 2.17 -2.13
C PRO A 143 -12.34 1.58 -2.67
N MET A 144 -11.45 2.42 -3.19
CA MET A 144 -10.14 2.02 -3.71
C MET A 144 -9.29 1.37 -2.61
N THR A 145 -9.18 2.04 -1.45
CA THR A 145 -8.39 1.56 -0.32
C THR A 145 -8.91 0.21 0.19
N ALA A 146 -10.24 0.09 0.31
CA ALA A 146 -10.90 -1.15 0.72
C ALA A 146 -10.68 -2.29 -0.29
N MET A 147 -10.91 -2.03 -1.59
CA MET A 147 -10.71 -3.04 -2.63
C MET A 147 -9.25 -3.52 -2.65
N TRP A 148 -8.30 -2.59 -2.64
CA TRP A 148 -6.88 -2.93 -2.60
C TRP A 148 -6.49 -3.68 -1.32
N GLY A 149 -7.02 -3.30 -0.15
CA GLY A 149 -6.81 -4.04 1.09
C GLY A 149 -7.32 -5.48 1.03
N TRP A 150 -8.48 -5.70 0.39
CA TRP A 150 -8.96 -7.05 0.10
C TRP A 150 -8.06 -7.83 -0.85
N TRP A 151 -7.44 -7.17 -1.84
CA TRP A 151 -6.44 -7.80 -2.70
C TRP A 151 -5.20 -8.21 -1.93
N CYS A 152 -4.69 -7.36 -1.03
CA CYS A 152 -3.59 -7.72 -0.14
C CYS A 152 -3.90 -9.00 0.66
N ILE A 153 -5.14 -9.13 1.16
CA ILE A 153 -5.62 -10.32 1.87
C ILE A 153 -5.76 -11.53 0.94
N SER A 154 -6.26 -11.38 -0.29
CA SER A 154 -6.28 -12.48 -1.28
C SER A 154 -4.88 -13.03 -1.54
N LEU A 155 -3.88 -12.16 -1.59
CA LEU A 155 -2.49 -12.55 -1.80
C LEU A 155 -1.88 -13.26 -0.58
N LEU A 156 -2.50 -13.12 0.61
CA LEU A 156 -2.13 -13.83 1.84
C LEU A 156 -2.69 -15.24 1.96
N GLU A 157 -3.69 -15.64 1.18
CA GLU A 157 -4.26 -16.99 1.30
C GLU A 157 -3.25 -18.11 0.98
N ALA A 158 -2.08 -17.76 0.43
CA ALA A 158 -0.91 -18.63 0.34
C ALA A 158 -0.20 -18.91 1.69
N ASP A 159 -0.35 -18.05 2.71
CA ASP A 159 0.25 -18.20 4.04
C ASP A 159 -0.60 -17.59 5.17
N LYS A 160 -1.40 -18.44 5.82
CA LYS A 160 -2.34 -18.10 6.92
C LYS A 160 -1.68 -17.46 8.15
N THR A 161 -0.35 -17.54 8.30
CA THR A 161 0.36 -17.02 9.48
C THR A 161 0.60 -15.51 9.42
N SER A 162 0.49 -14.89 8.25
CA SER A 162 0.86 -13.48 8.00
C SER A 162 -0.29 -12.46 8.21
N LEU A 163 -1.53 -12.91 8.40
CA LEU A 163 -2.70 -12.04 8.63
C LEU A 163 -2.65 -11.28 9.97
N SER A 164 -1.91 -11.79 10.96
CA SER A 164 -1.85 -11.14 12.28
C SER A 164 -1.16 -9.77 12.25
N LYS A 165 -0.38 -9.47 11.22
CA LYS A 165 0.40 -8.23 11.08
C LYS A 165 -0.16 -7.24 10.05
N PHE A 166 -1.10 -7.66 9.20
CA PHE A 166 -1.88 -6.73 8.38
C PHE A 166 -2.81 -5.91 9.30
N ALA A 167 -2.35 -4.74 9.74
CA ALA A 167 -3.06 -3.92 10.72
C ALA A 167 -3.84 -2.77 10.06
N MET A 168 -3.28 -2.15 9.02
CA MET A 168 -3.80 -0.93 8.41
C MET A 168 -3.56 -0.90 6.90
N THR A 169 -4.53 -0.36 6.16
CA THR A 169 -4.38 0.10 4.77
C THR A 169 -4.72 1.58 4.69
N GLN A 170 -4.12 2.28 3.75
CA GLN A 170 -4.13 3.73 3.72
C GLN A 170 -4.07 4.24 2.28
N CYS A 171 -4.68 5.39 2.05
CA CYS A 171 -4.56 6.14 0.80
C CYS A 171 -4.25 7.60 1.12
N THR A 172 -3.19 8.14 0.51
CA THR A 172 -2.91 9.58 0.47
C THR A 172 -3.14 10.07 -0.94
N TRP A 173 -3.75 11.25 -1.08
CA TRP A 173 -3.87 11.91 -2.37
C TRP A 173 -3.49 13.38 -2.30
N TYR A 174 -3.03 13.89 -3.44
CA TYR A 174 -2.74 15.30 -3.66
C TYR A 174 -3.85 15.92 -4.50
N ARG A 175 -4.57 16.86 -3.90
CA ARG A 175 -5.58 17.64 -4.60
C ARG A 175 -4.91 18.74 -5.42
N ASN A 176 -4.74 18.48 -6.71
CA ASN A 176 -3.97 19.33 -7.60
C ASN A 176 -4.89 20.32 -8.33
N PRO A 177 -4.88 21.63 -8.02
CA PRO A 177 -5.81 22.58 -8.63
C PRO A 177 -5.73 22.56 -10.17
N GLY A 178 -6.87 22.34 -10.82
CA GLY A 178 -6.97 22.27 -12.28
C GLY A 178 -6.46 20.97 -12.92
N LYS A 179 -6.12 19.96 -12.11
CA LYS A 179 -5.75 18.62 -12.56
C LYS A 179 -6.50 17.56 -11.74
N GLN A 180 -6.50 16.33 -12.23
CA GLN A 180 -7.02 15.21 -11.44
C GLN A 180 -6.04 14.84 -10.32
N ASP A 181 -6.58 14.35 -9.21
CA ASP A 181 -5.80 14.05 -8.02
C ASP A 181 -4.90 12.84 -8.24
N GLU A 182 -3.63 12.95 -7.85
CA GLU A 182 -2.72 11.81 -7.80
C GLU A 182 -2.82 11.17 -6.43
N PHE A 183 -2.78 9.83 -6.36
CA PHE A 183 -2.92 9.11 -5.10
C PHE A 183 -1.92 7.96 -5.00
N LEU A 184 -1.59 7.59 -3.76
CA LEU A 184 -0.73 6.46 -3.43
C LEU A 184 -1.36 5.65 -2.30
N LEU A 185 -1.20 4.34 -2.40
CA LEU A 185 -1.71 3.38 -1.44
C LEU A 185 -0.57 2.87 -0.54
N GLY A 186 -0.86 2.72 0.74
CA GLY A 186 0.09 2.33 1.77
C GLY A 186 -0.50 1.32 2.74
N HIS A 187 0.33 0.41 3.26
CA HIS A 187 -0.11 -0.59 4.23
C HIS A 187 0.90 -0.72 5.36
N SER A 188 0.41 -1.05 6.55
CA SER A 188 1.25 -1.41 7.68
C SER A 188 2.00 -2.69 7.35
N LEU A 189 3.20 -2.85 7.88
CA LEU A 189 4.05 -4.02 7.67
C LEU A 189 3.27 -5.35 7.64
N GLY A 190 3.34 -6.08 6.53
CA GLY A 190 2.78 -7.43 6.42
C GLY A 190 3.39 -8.20 5.25
N GLY A 191 3.00 -9.48 5.13
CA GLY A 191 3.58 -10.39 4.12
C GLY A 191 4.90 -11.05 4.53
N HIS A 192 5.24 -11.03 5.83
CA HIS A 192 6.40 -11.72 6.41
C HIS A 192 5.96 -12.72 7.51
N GLU A 193 6.80 -13.73 7.75
CA GLU A 193 6.60 -14.72 8.81
C GLU A 193 7.34 -14.27 10.09
N PRO A 194 6.63 -14.04 11.22
CA PRO A 194 7.23 -13.47 12.44
C PRO A 194 8.16 -14.43 13.19
N LYS A 195 8.13 -15.73 12.86
CA LYS A 195 8.94 -16.77 13.53
C LYS A 195 10.20 -17.17 12.75
N ALA A 196 10.58 -16.41 11.73
CA ALA A 196 11.78 -16.70 10.96
C ALA A 196 13.03 -16.53 11.85
N ALA A 197 13.94 -17.50 11.80
CA ALA A 197 15.14 -17.55 12.65
C ALA A 197 16.09 -16.35 12.46
N ASP A 198 15.95 -15.61 11.37
CA ASP A 198 16.81 -14.52 10.91
C ASP A 198 16.32 -13.11 11.30
N ARG A 199 15.30 -13.01 12.18
CA ARG A 199 14.68 -11.73 12.60
C ARG A 199 14.27 -10.85 11.42
N TRP A 200 13.74 -11.48 10.37
CA TRP A 200 13.38 -10.80 9.12
C TRP A 200 12.43 -9.61 9.30
N GLU A 201 11.48 -9.71 10.23
CA GLU A 201 10.55 -8.61 10.57
C GLU A 201 11.32 -7.33 10.92
N GLU A 202 12.31 -7.43 11.80
CA GLU A 202 13.10 -6.29 12.24
C GLU A 202 13.90 -5.68 11.09
N LYS A 203 14.45 -6.50 10.19
CA LYS A 203 15.18 -6.03 9.00
C LYS A 203 14.30 -5.20 8.08
N VAL A 204 13.07 -5.66 7.81
CA VAL A 204 12.10 -4.91 7.01
C VAL A 204 11.66 -3.64 7.73
N GLN A 205 11.45 -3.71 9.05
CA GLN A 205 11.06 -2.54 9.84
C GLN A 205 12.14 -1.45 9.82
N ARG A 206 13.41 -1.84 9.96
CA ARG A 206 14.56 -0.94 9.87
C ARG A 206 14.74 -0.38 8.46
N ALA A 207 14.53 -1.20 7.42
CA ALA A 207 14.54 -0.71 6.04
C ALA A 207 13.49 0.39 5.84
N ARG A 208 12.24 0.18 6.28
CA ARG A 208 11.19 1.22 6.20
C ARG A 208 11.51 2.46 7.02
N TYR A 209 12.10 2.29 8.21
CA TYR A 209 12.57 3.41 9.02
C TYR A 209 13.63 4.24 8.29
N ASN A 210 14.56 3.61 7.57
CA ASN A 210 15.59 4.35 6.83
C ASN A 210 15.00 5.26 5.74
N LEU A 211 13.84 4.91 5.15
CA LEU A 211 13.17 5.80 4.18
C LEU A 211 12.75 7.14 4.79
N ILE A 212 12.44 7.15 6.08
CA ILE A 212 12.01 8.35 6.82
C ILE A 212 13.16 9.02 7.58
N LYS A 213 14.28 8.30 7.79
CA LYS A 213 15.44 8.80 8.53
C LYS A 213 16.18 9.86 7.74
N ASP A 214 16.49 9.57 6.48
CA ASP A 214 17.38 10.37 5.65
C ASP A 214 16.91 11.81 5.39
N PRO A 215 15.61 12.10 5.16
CA PRO A 215 15.19 13.46 4.82
C PRO A 215 15.04 14.43 6.00
N PHE A 216 15.07 13.96 7.26
CA PHE A 216 14.65 14.79 8.40
C PHE A 216 15.64 14.92 9.55
N SER A 217 16.83 14.33 9.45
CA SER A 217 17.77 14.28 10.56
C SER A 217 17.04 13.89 11.86
N LEU A 218 16.31 12.77 11.85
CA LEU A 218 15.40 12.38 12.94
C LEU A 218 16.06 12.41 14.34
N GLU A 219 17.38 12.22 14.38
CA GLU A 219 18.22 12.32 15.58
C GLU A 219 18.16 13.71 16.24
N GLU A 220 18.02 14.80 15.46
CA GLU A 220 17.82 16.17 15.97
C GLU A 220 16.48 16.34 16.69
N ASN A 221 15.49 15.50 16.36
CA ASN A 221 14.19 15.46 17.01
C ASN A 221 14.12 14.36 18.09
N GLU A 222 15.26 13.79 18.50
CA GLU A 222 15.38 12.68 19.45
C GLU A 222 14.68 11.38 19.00
N TRP A 223 14.32 11.28 17.72
CA TRP A 223 13.62 10.14 17.17
C TRP A 223 14.60 9.10 16.65
N SER A 224 14.34 7.85 17.02
CA SER A 224 15.07 6.70 16.54
C SER A 224 14.11 5.56 16.21
N PHE A 225 14.67 4.46 15.70
CA PHE A 225 13.90 3.24 15.49
C PHE A 225 13.24 2.74 16.80
N GLU A 226 13.95 2.84 17.93
CA GLU A 226 13.45 2.36 19.24
C GLU A 226 12.66 3.40 20.01
N CYS A 227 13.01 4.68 19.87
CA CYS A 227 12.36 5.82 20.51
C CYS A 227 11.56 6.61 19.49
N SER A 228 10.26 6.34 19.39
CA SER A 228 9.34 6.99 18.45
C SER A 228 8.38 7.94 19.18
N PRO A 229 7.76 8.91 18.48
CA PRO A 229 6.68 9.74 19.04
C PRO A 229 5.59 8.91 19.73
N LEU A 230 5.17 7.81 19.11
CA LEU A 230 4.17 6.89 19.66
C LEU A 230 4.67 6.18 20.92
N THR A 231 5.95 5.78 20.95
CA THR A 231 6.56 5.17 22.15
C THR A 231 6.65 6.18 23.30
N LYS A 232 6.98 7.44 23.00
CA LYS A 232 7.07 8.51 24.00
C LYS A 232 5.69 8.86 24.58
N ALA A 233 4.66 8.86 23.74
CA ALA A 233 3.29 9.15 24.16
C ALA A 233 2.67 8.02 24.99
N ASN A 234 2.85 6.76 24.57
CA ASN A 234 2.08 5.62 25.09
C ASN A 234 2.92 4.57 25.84
N GLY A 235 4.23 4.78 25.99
CA GLY A 235 5.15 3.75 26.49
C GLY A 235 5.47 2.71 25.43
N ALA A 236 5.66 1.45 25.82
CA ALA A 236 6.01 0.40 24.86
C ALA A 236 4.94 0.25 23.77
N SER A 237 5.34 0.38 22.50
CA SER A 237 4.49 0.21 21.32
C SER A 237 5.09 -0.79 20.35
N ASP A 238 4.26 -1.70 19.85
CA ASP A 238 4.62 -2.64 18.78
C ASP A 238 4.84 -1.94 17.44
N THR A 239 4.29 -0.72 17.27
CA THR A 239 4.44 0.04 16.02
C THR A 239 5.65 0.96 16.10
N LYS A 240 6.76 0.53 15.51
CA LYS A 240 8.01 1.30 15.40
C LYS A 240 7.87 2.50 14.44
N PHE A 241 8.75 3.49 14.56
CA PHE A 241 8.71 4.65 13.68
C PHE A 241 8.97 4.23 12.21
N GLY A 242 8.27 4.84 11.25
CA GLY A 242 8.36 4.47 9.84
C GLY A 242 7.71 3.13 9.47
N ASN A 243 6.90 2.53 10.35
CA ASN A 243 6.27 1.24 10.09
C ASN A 243 4.73 1.29 9.98
N CYS A 244 4.18 2.50 9.97
CA CYS A 244 2.76 2.75 9.74
C CYS A 244 2.40 2.59 8.25
N ALA A 245 1.11 2.57 7.92
CA ALA A 245 0.67 2.38 6.54
C ALA A 245 1.05 3.55 5.63
N GLU A 246 1.10 4.73 6.19
CA GLU A 246 1.38 6.01 5.58
C GLU A 246 2.83 6.16 5.10
N THR A 247 3.76 5.32 5.58
CA THR A 247 5.20 5.53 5.35
C THR A 247 5.53 5.73 3.87
N TYR A 248 5.11 4.82 2.98
CA TYR A 248 5.43 4.95 1.57
C TYR A 248 4.75 6.17 0.91
N PRO A 249 3.43 6.37 1.04
CA PRO A 249 2.79 7.57 0.52
C PRO A 249 3.41 8.87 1.04
N PHE A 250 3.71 8.96 2.35
CA PHE A 250 4.34 10.14 2.94
C PHE A 250 5.75 10.36 2.43
N THR A 251 6.54 9.29 2.31
CA THR A 251 7.89 9.41 1.73
C THR A 251 7.87 10.01 0.35
N THR A 252 6.89 9.58 -0.45
CA THR A 252 6.77 10.00 -1.82
C THR A 252 6.26 11.44 -1.91
N PHE A 253 5.11 11.74 -1.28
CA PHE A 253 4.48 13.06 -1.40
C PHE A 253 5.23 14.18 -0.67
N PHE A 254 5.75 13.94 0.54
CA PHE A 254 6.36 15.02 1.32
C PHE A 254 7.83 15.27 0.98
N TRP A 255 8.56 14.27 0.48
CA TRP A 255 10.04 14.34 0.37
C TRP A 255 10.55 14.13 -1.05
N LYS A 256 9.92 13.25 -1.84
CA LYS A 256 10.39 12.96 -3.20
C LYS A 256 9.69 13.84 -4.23
N TRP A 257 8.41 14.10 -4.04
CA TRP A 257 7.69 15.06 -4.86
C TRP A 257 8.04 16.43 -4.33
N GLU A 258 8.66 17.25 -5.17
CA GLU A 258 9.09 18.62 -4.85
C GLU A 258 7.89 19.56 -4.73
N LEU A 259 6.93 19.21 -3.87
CA LEU A 259 5.75 20.01 -3.57
C LEU A 259 6.13 21.21 -2.71
N SER A 260 5.66 22.39 -3.10
CA SER A 260 5.77 23.60 -2.27
C SER A 260 4.97 23.45 -0.97
N PRO A 261 5.23 24.27 0.06
CA PRO A 261 4.45 24.25 1.31
C PRO A 261 2.93 24.36 1.07
N THR A 262 2.50 25.26 0.18
CA THR A 262 1.08 25.41 -0.18
C THR A 262 0.50 24.19 -0.90
N GLN A 263 1.32 23.46 -1.67
CA GLN A 263 0.88 22.20 -2.27
C GLN A 263 0.78 21.07 -1.26
N LYS A 264 1.69 21.03 -0.26
CA LYS A 264 1.65 20.07 0.83
C LYS A 264 0.42 20.24 1.72
N GLU A 265 -0.10 21.46 1.83
CA GLU A 265 -1.41 21.71 2.44
C GLU A 265 -2.55 21.06 1.65
N GLN A 266 -2.40 20.72 0.37
CA GLN A 266 -3.42 20.02 -0.42
C GLN A 266 -3.26 18.49 -0.40
N LEU A 267 -2.48 17.97 0.53
CA LEU A 267 -2.41 16.54 0.80
C LEU A 267 -3.51 16.14 1.78
N TYR A 268 -4.19 15.06 1.42
CA TYR A 268 -5.25 14.45 2.22
C TYR A 268 -4.99 12.96 2.33
N GLY A 269 -5.62 12.32 3.31
CA GLY A 269 -5.55 10.88 3.39
C GLY A 269 -6.58 10.25 4.29
N LEU A 270 -6.68 8.93 4.19
CA LEU A 270 -7.49 8.09 5.08
C LEU A 270 -6.76 6.80 5.36
N ALA A 271 -7.00 6.23 6.54
CA ALA A 271 -6.48 4.93 6.93
C ALA A 271 -7.62 4.03 7.47
N LEU A 272 -7.71 2.81 6.95
CA LEU A 272 -8.66 1.77 7.37
C LEU A 272 -7.97 0.72 8.22
N ARG A 273 -8.55 0.42 9.39
CA ARG A 273 -8.06 -0.63 10.29
C ARG A 273 -8.44 -2.03 9.81
N ARG A 274 -7.64 -3.02 10.21
CA ARG A 274 -7.83 -4.44 9.90
C ARG A 274 -9.25 -4.93 10.15
N ASP A 275 -9.92 -4.44 11.18
CA ASP A 275 -11.25 -4.93 11.56
C ASP A 275 -12.31 -4.66 10.48
N TYR A 276 -12.04 -3.77 9.51
CA TYR A 276 -12.86 -3.62 8.31
C TYR A 276 -12.83 -4.86 7.42
N PHE A 277 -11.76 -5.65 7.51
CA PHE A 277 -11.50 -6.84 6.73
C PHE A 277 -11.68 -8.08 7.60
N PRO A 278 -12.93 -8.50 7.88
CA PRO A 278 -13.17 -9.68 8.70
C PRO A 278 -12.51 -10.92 8.07
N PRO A 279 -12.13 -11.92 8.89
CA PRO A 279 -11.61 -13.18 8.38
C PRO A 279 -12.56 -13.75 7.32
N ARG A 280 -12.01 -14.15 6.16
CA ARG A 280 -12.83 -14.67 5.08
C ARG A 280 -13.64 -15.88 5.56
N PRO A 281 -14.96 -15.89 5.35
CA PRO A 281 -15.76 -17.08 5.59
C PRO A 281 -15.17 -18.27 4.83
N LYS A 282 -15.20 -19.47 5.41
CA LYS A 282 -14.79 -20.70 4.70
C LYS A 282 -15.64 -20.97 3.44
N ASP A 283 -16.80 -20.32 3.35
CA ASP A 283 -17.75 -20.42 2.26
C ASP A 283 -17.50 -19.32 1.22
N VAL A 284 -16.97 -19.74 0.06
CA VAL A 284 -16.61 -18.86 -1.06
C VAL A 284 -17.83 -18.09 -1.59
N ALA A 285 -19.05 -18.65 -1.49
CA ALA A 285 -20.28 -17.97 -1.91
C ALA A 285 -20.66 -16.77 -1.02
N LYS A 286 -20.09 -16.68 0.19
CA LYS A 286 -20.23 -15.51 1.07
C LYS A 286 -19.17 -14.44 0.80
N ILE A 287 -18.03 -14.81 0.21
CA ILE A 287 -16.93 -13.88 -0.15
C ILE A 287 -17.35 -13.02 -1.34
N THR A 288 -18.08 -13.58 -2.30
CA THR A 288 -18.52 -12.89 -3.53
C THR A 288 -19.55 -11.77 -3.29
N ARG A 289 -20.13 -11.68 -2.09
CA ARG A 289 -21.14 -10.66 -1.71
C ARG A 289 -20.58 -9.46 -0.94
N ASN A 290 -19.26 -9.38 -0.72
CA ASN A 290 -18.65 -8.26 -0.01
C ASN A 290 -18.57 -7.01 -0.89
N LYS A 291 -19.70 -6.32 -1.10
CA LYS A 291 -19.68 -4.98 -1.68
C LYS A 291 -19.05 -3.98 -0.71
N PHE A 292 -18.40 -2.96 -1.26
CA PHE A 292 -17.95 -1.83 -0.45
C PHE A 292 -19.14 -1.19 0.29
N ASN A 293 -18.93 -0.82 1.55
CA ASN A 293 -19.91 -0.16 2.37
C ASN A 293 -19.25 1.02 3.09
N ILE A 294 -19.59 2.24 2.67
CA ILE A 294 -18.99 3.46 3.21
C ILE A 294 -19.28 3.63 4.71
N ARG A 295 -20.50 3.33 5.16
CA ARG A 295 -20.85 3.39 6.59
C ARG A 295 -19.98 2.46 7.43
N MET A 296 -19.73 1.24 6.96
CA MET A 296 -18.83 0.31 7.61
C MET A 296 -17.38 0.82 7.55
N ALA A 297 -16.94 1.35 6.41
CA ALA A 297 -15.60 1.92 6.26
C ALA A 297 -15.37 3.07 7.26
N ASN A 298 -16.32 4.00 7.39
CA ASN A 298 -16.26 5.14 8.31
C ASN A 298 -16.06 4.71 9.77
N GLN A 299 -16.70 3.62 10.21
CA GLN A 299 -16.52 3.05 11.56
C GLN A 299 -15.12 2.47 11.80
N HIS A 300 -14.36 2.26 10.74
CA HIS A 300 -13.05 1.62 10.73
C HIS A 300 -11.94 2.56 10.26
N MET A 301 -12.28 3.78 9.84
CA MET A 301 -11.30 4.82 9.59
C MET A 301 -10.75 5.32 10.92
N VAL A 302 -9.46 5.58 10.96
CA VAL A 302 -8.77 6.08 12.16
C VAL A 302 -7.94 7.32 11.83
N PRO A 303 -7.81 8.26 12.78
CA PRO A 303 -6.91 9.39 12.61
C PRO A 303 -5.44 8.91 12.61
N PRO A 304 -4.50 9.77 12.18
CA PRO A 304 -3.08 9.47 12.23
C PRO A 304 -2.65 9.18 13.67
N CYS A 305 -1.94 8.07 13.89
CA CYS A 305 -1.27 7.81 15.16
C CYS A 305 -0.13 8.83 15.39
N GLU A 306 0.44 8.90 16.59
CA GLU A 306 1.48 9.88 16.92
C GLU A 306 2.70 9.83 16.00
N ASN A 307 3.10 8.65 15.53
CA ASN A 307 4.17 8.53 14.54
C ASN A 307 3.79 9.20 13.21
N CYS A 308 2.57 8.99 12.73
CA CYS A 308 2.11 9.57 11.47
C CYS A 308 1.84 11.07 11.61
N ALA A 309 1.30 11.51 12.74
CA ALA A 309 1.13 12.92 13.08
C ALA A 309 2.48 13.66 13.04
N GLU A 310 3.53 13.06 13.59
CA GLU A 310 4.87 13.63 13.53
C GLU A 310 5.43 13.67 12.10
N LEU A 311 5.22 12.63 11.28
CA LEU A 311 5.65 12.67 9.87
C LEU A 311 4.91 13.74 9.07
N ILE A 312 3.62 13.96 9.33
CA ILE A 312 2.86 15.05 8.72
C ILE A 312 3.44 16.40 9.15
N ARG A 313 3.74 16.58 10.45
CA ARG A 313 4.36 17.80 10.98
C ARG A 313 5.71 18.08 10.34
N LEU A 314 6.62 17.09 10.33
CA LEU A 314 7.93 17.20 9.69
C LEU A 314 7.79 17.48 8.19
N GLY A 315 6.80 16.86 7.54
CA GLY A 315 6.44 17.08 6.15
C GLY A 315 5.80 18.43 5.84
N GLN A 316 5.50 19.25 6.85
CA GLN A 316 4.74 20.51 6.75
C GLN A 316 3.33 20.32 6.16
N GLY A 317 2.71 19.17 6.40
CA GLY A 317 1.31 18.91 6.05
C GLY A 317 0.35 19.31 7.16
N ASP A 318 -0.95 19.26 6.85
CA ASP A 318 -2.02 19.50 7.82
C ASP A 318 -2.59 18.17 8.33
N LYS A 319 -2.40 17.87 9.62
CA LYS A 319 -2.90 16.64 10.27
C LYS A 319 -4.41 16.49 10.13
N LEU A 320 -5.18 17.58 10.13
CA LEU A 320 -6.64 17.53 10.06
C LEU A 320 -7.14 16.97 8.72
N LYS A 321 -6.33 17.08 7.66
CA LYS A 321 -6.62 16.52 6.33
C LYS A 321 -6.40 15.01 6.23
N PHE A 322 -5.99 14.38 7.33
CA PHE A 322 -5.88 12.94 7.48
C PHE A 322 -6.81 12.39 8.57
N ASP A 323 -7.58 13.27 9.23
CA ASP A 323 -8.50 12.89 10.31
C ASP A 323 -9.90 12.59 9.75
N PRO A 324 -10.40 11.35 9.86
CA PRO A 324 -11.72 11.00 9.34
C PRO A 324 -12.88 11.72 10.03
N VAL A 325 -12.66 12.32 11.22
CA VAL A 325 -13.67 13.15 11.90
C VAL A 325 -13.85 14.50 11.19
N VAL A 326 -12.80 15.01 10.57
CA VAL A 326 -12.78 16.34 9.93
C VAL A 326 -13.09 16.25 8.44
N ILE A 327 -12.62 15.20 7.78
CA ILE A 327 -12.86 15.01 6.34
C ILE A 327 -14.32 14.55 6.13
N PRO A 328 -15.11 15.22 5.27
CA PRO A 328 -16.49 14.82 4.99
C PRO A 328 -16.59 13.36 4.52
N GLN A 329 -17.35 12.57 5.26
CA GLN A 329 -17.64 11.16 4.96
C GLN A 329 -19.09 11.01 4.49
N THR A 330 -19.49 11.74 3.45
CA THR A 330 -20.91 11.78 3.02
C THR A 330 -21.25 10.61 2.10
N GLU A 331 -22.45 10.03 2.28
CA GLU A 331 -23.08 9.09 1.33
C GLU A 331 -23.58 9.79 0.07
#